data_AF-A0A537GG76-F1
#
_entry.id   AF-A0A537GG76-F1
#
_cell.length_a   1.000
_cell.length_b   1.000
_cell.length_c   1.000
_cell.angle_alpha   90.00
_cell.angle_beta   90.00
_cell.angle_gamma   90.00
#
_symmetry.space_group_name_H-M   'P 1'
#
loop_
_entity.id
_entity.type
_entity.pdbx_description
1 polymer ?
#
loop_
_entity_poly.entity_id
_entity_poly.type
_entity_poly.pdbx_seq_one_letter_code
_entity_poly.pdbx_strand_id
1 'polypeptide(L)'
;MTSFRMWRTLLSLLLGLLIVVSVAASTIVQTRLPATGCIGTSCRPFDYIVTILMENKGYCQVMTTCGGSGTYETSLAQSYAIAGKCTSNSSCTLGGYTALFHPSEPNYVALVGRSNFGITGDGNCCYEIDQPNLIDRLQEHGLMWSAYAEGATDSGICSFMPLAKRTTSGS
;
A
#
# COMPACT_ATOMS: atom_id res chain seq x y z
N MET A 1 58.06 5.39 -34.69
CA MET A 1 57.17 5.95 -33.63
C MET A 1 55.68 6.04 -34.02
N THR A 2 55.29 5.74 -35.27
CA THR A 2 53.89 5.82 -35.74
C THR A 2 53.08 4.54 -35.47
N SER A 3 53.71 3.37 -35.55
CA SER A 3 53.07 2.06 -35.33
C SER A 3 52.46 1.87 -33.93
N PHE A 4 53.08 2.46 -32.90
CA PHE A 4 52.64 2.30 -31.51
C PHE A 4 51.40 3.15 -31.17
N ARG A 5 51.20 4.28 -31.87
CA ARG A 5 49.99 5.11 -31.73
C ARG A 5 48.79 4.45 -32.41
N MET A 6 49.01 3.80 -33.55
CA MET A 6 47.97 3.13 -34.34
C MET A 6 47.39 1.89 -33.64
N TRP A 7 48.24 1.12 -32.95
CA TRP A 7 47.82 -0.03 -32.14
C TRP A 7 46.94 0.38 -30.95
N ARG A 8 47.29 1.49 -30.28
CA ARG A 8 46.54 2.01 -29.14
C ARG A 8 45.17 2.55 -29.54
N THR A 9 45.06 3.20 -30.70
CA THR A 9 43.76 3.68 -31.22
C THR A 9 42.85 2.53 -31.66
N LEU A 10 43.41 1.46 -32.25
CA LEU A 10 42.63 0.29 -32.64
C LEU A 10 42.13 -0.51 -31.43
N LEU A 11 42.95 -0.66 -30.38
CA LEU A 11 42.55 -1.33 -29.14
C LEU A 11 41.43 -0.58 -28.40
N SER A 12 41.50 0.76 -28.35
CA SER A 12 40.47 1.59 -27.73
C SER A 12 39.13 1.56 -28.48
N LEU A 13 39.16 1.49 -29.82
CA LEU A 13 37.95 1.35 -30.63
C LEU A 13 37.31 -0.04 -30.46
N LEU A 14 38.12 -1.10 -30.38
CA LEU A 14 37.64 -2.46 -30.12
C LEU A 14 37.04 -2.62 -28.71
N LEU A 15 37.67 -2.05 -27.67
CA LEU A 15 37.10 -2.03 -26.31
C LEU A 15 35.82 -1.19 -26.24
N GLY A 16 35.78 -0.05 -26.92
CA GLY A 16 34.58 0.81 -26.98
C GLY A 16 33.40 0.09 -27.65
N LEU A 17 33.64 -0.65 -28.74
CA LEU A 17 32.61 -1.42 -29.44
C LEU A 17 32.09 -2.59 -28.58
N LEU A 18 32.98 -3.27 -27.83
CA LEU A 18 32.61 -4.34 -26.89
C LEU A 18 31.73 -3.85 -25.73
N ILE A 19 31.95 -2.63 -25.24
CA ILE A 19 31.12 -2.05 -24.16
C ILE A 19 29.74 -1.64 -24.69
N VAL A 20 29.63 -1.07 -25.89
CA VAL A 20 28.33 -0.66 -26.48
C VAL A 20 27.42 -1.86 -26.79
N VAL A 21 27.98 -3.01 -27.19
CA VAL A 21 27.20 -4.24 -27.43
C VAL A 21 26.65 -4.83 -26.12
N SER A 22 27.33 -4.64 -24.99
CA SER A 22 26.86 -5.15 -23.70
C SER A 22 25.64 -4.40 -23.12
N VAL A 23 25.40 -3.16 -23.53
CA VAL A 23 24.26 -2.35 -23.03
C VAL A 23 22.97 -2.61 -23.81
N ALA A 24 23.04 -3.14 -25.03
CA ALA A 24 21.87 -3.46 -25.84
C ALA A 24 21.15 -4.77 -25.44
N ALA A 25 21.74 -5.56 -24.54
CA ALA A 25 21.16 -6.81 -24.03
C ALA A 25 20.59 -6.64 -22.62
N SER A 26 19.92 -5.53 -22.33
CA SER A 26 19.01 -5.47 -21.19
C SER A 26 17.77 -6.28 -21.54
N THR A 27 17.83 -7.59 -21.30
CA THR A 27 16.64 -8.45 -21.33
C THR A 27 15.64 -7.86 -20.33
N ILE A 28 14.54 -7.34 -20.84
CA ILE A 28 13.34 -7.10 -20.04
C ILE A 28 12.89 -8.49 -19.57
N VAL A 29 13.39 -8.93 -18.42
CA VAL A 29 12.78 -10.03 -17.68
C VAL A 29 11.48 -9.46 -17.13
N GLN A 30 10.45 -9.45 -17.96
CA GLN A 30 9.11 -9.18 -17.49
C GLN A 30 8.71 -10.40 -16.66
N THR A 31 8.95 -10.34 -15.36
CA THR A 31 8.33 -11.25 -14.39
C THR A 31 6.84 -10.97 -14.41
N ARG A 32 6.15 -11.45 -15.45
CA ARG A 32 4.71 -11.67 -15.34
C ARG A 32 4.60 -12.78 -14.30
N LEU A 33 4.24 -12.40 -13.08
CA LEU A 33 3.61 -13.34 -12.17
C LEU A 33 2.55 -14.08 -13.00
N PRO A 34 2.50 -15.41 -12.99
CA PRO A 34 1.37 -16.09 -13.57
C PRO A 34 0.15 -15.60 -12.80
N ALA A 35 -0.60 -14.67 -13.39
CA ALA A 35 -1.98 -14.49 -13.03
C ALA A 35 -2.66 -15.77 -13.51
N THR A 36 -2.57 -16.82 -12.70
CA THR A 36 -3.48 -17.96 -12.77
C THR A 36 -4.84 -17.44 -12.31
N GLY A 37 -5.43 -16.59 -13.15
CA GLY A 37 -6.77 -16.06 -12.99
C GLY A 37 -7.70 -17.02 -13.71
N CYS A 38 -8.30 -17.94 -12.97
CA CYS A 38 -9.46 -18.68 -13.43
C CYS A 38 -10.58 -17.72 -13.88
N ILE A 39 -11.24 -18.09 -14.98
CA ILE A 39 -12.40 -17.38 -15.52
C ILE A 39 -13.65 -18.03 -14.92
N GLY A 40 -14.37 -17.29 -14.08
CA GLY A 40 -15.62 -17.72 -13.45
C GLY A 40 -15.78 -17.21 -12.02
N THR A 41 -17.01 -17.25 -11.49
CA THR A 41 -17.36 -16.85 -10.10
C THR A 41 -16.69 -17.68 -9.00
N SER A 42 -16.00 -18.77 -9.37
CA SER A 42 -15.23 -19.63 -8.45
C SER A 42 -13.75 -19.26 -8.34
N CYS A 43 -13.30 -18.21 -9.02
CA CYS A 43 -11.92 -17.79 -8.98
C CYS A 43 -11.67 -16.63 -8.02
N ARG A 44 -11.68 -16.93 -6.72
CA ARG A 44 -11.20 -15.97 -5.74
C ARG A 44 -9.71 -16.23 -5.54
N PRO A 45 -8.81 -15.26 -5.83
CA PRO A 45 -7.38 -15.46 -5.60
C PRO A 45 -7.02 -15.59 -4.11
N PHE A 46 -7.96 -15.31 -3.21
CA PHE A 46 -7.83 -15.44 -1.76
C PHE A 46 -9.20 -15.75 -1.14
N ASP A 47 -9.21 -16.49 -0.03
CA ASP A 47 -10.42 -16.73 0.78
C ASP A 47 -10.67 -15.60 1.78
N TYR A 48 -9.59 -15.00 2.31
CA TYR A 48 -9.64 -13.96 3.32
C TYR A 48 -8.66 -12.82 3.00
N ILE A 49 -9.06 -11.60 3.32
CA ILE A 49 -8.14 -10.45 3.43
C ILE A 49 -8.10 -10.04 4.90
N VAL A 50 -6.89 -9.92 5.43
CA VAL A 50 -6.66 -9.36 6.75
C VAL A 50 -5.82 -8.10 6.59
N THR A 51 -6.36 -6.97 7.05
CA THR A 51 -5.65 -5.68 7.05
C THR A 51 -5.35 -5.30 8.49
N ILE A 52 -4.08 -5.09 8.80
CA ILE A 52 -3.61 -4.65 10.12
C ILE A 52 -3.21 -3.18 9.99
N LEU A 53 -3.79 -2.32 10.83
CA LEU A 53 -3.47 -0.90 10.89
C LEU A 53 -2.76 -0.62 12.22
N MET A 54 -1.58 -0.02 12.16
CA MET A 54 -0.85 0.40 13.35
C MET A 54 -1.16 1.86 13.65
N GLU A 55 -1.57 2.13 14.90
CA GLU A 55 -1.91 3.47 15.32
C GLU A 55 -0.68 4.38 15.35
N ASN A 56 -0.81 5.53 14.68
CA ASN A 56 0.16 6.64 14.71
C ASN A 56 1.60 6.23 14.35
N LYS A 57 1.76 5.25 13.44
CA LYS A 57 3.07 4.83 12.91
C LYS A 57 3.23 5.21 11.44
N GLY A 58 4.13 6.16 11.18
CA GLY A 58 4.63 6.45 9.83
C GLY A 58 5.74 5.49 9.39
N TYR A 59 6.05 5.52 8.09
CA TYR A 59 7.01 4.61 7.45
C TYR A 59 8.36 4.50 8.18
N CYS A 60 9.02 5.62 8.47
CA CYS A 60 10.35 5.63 9.09
C CYS A 60 10.34 5.37 10.59
N GLN A 61 9.17 5.37 11.23
CA GLN A 61 9.02 4.91 12.61
C GLN A 61 8.95 3.39 12.70
N VAL A 62 8.59 2.70 11.61
CA VAL A 62 8.47 1.24 11.54
C VAL A 62 9.73 0.63 10.92
N MET A 63 10.06 1.07 9.70
CA MET A 63 11.07 0.42 8.87
C MET A 63 12.48 0.61 9.44
N THR A 64 13.16 -0.49 9.75
CA THR A 64 14.53 -0.44 10.29
C THR A 64 15.53 0.18 9.31
N THR A 65 15.24 0.12 8.01
CA THR A 65 16.02 0.77 6.95
C THR A 65 15.86 2.30 6.90
N CYS A 66 14.97 2.87 7.71
CA CYS A 66 14.75 4.32 7.82
C CYS A 66 14.82 4.83 9.28
N GLY A 67 15.42 4.06 10.19
CA GLY A 67 15.61 4.46 11.60
C GLY A 67 14.52 3.98 12.57
N GLY A 68 13.55 3.20 12.09
CA GLY A 68 12.56 2.52 12.94
C GLY A 68 13.14 1.27 13.61
N SER A 69 12.32 0.62 14.44
CA SER A 69 12.70 -0.60 15.18
C SER A 69 11.82 -1.82 14.89
N GLY A 70 10.88 -1.72 13.94
CA GLY A 70 9.98 -2.80 13.53
C GLY A 70 10.68 -3.86 12.69
N THR A 71 11.41 -4.76 13.35
CA THR A 71 12.20 -5.82 12.68
C THR A 71 11.31 -6.81 11.95
N TYR A 72 10.18 -7.20 12.55
CA TYR A 72 9.23 -8.13 11.96
C TYR A 72 8.55 -7.54 10.72
N GLU A 73 8.01 -6.32 10.83
CA GLU A 73 7.38 -5.61 9.71
C GLU A 73 8.37 -5.37 8.56
N THR A 74 9.61 -5.00 8.90
CA THR A 74 10.67 -4.87 7.89
C THR A 74 10.90 -6.19 7.16
N SER A 75 10.95 -7.32 7.88
CA SER A 75 11.18 -8.63 7.27
C SER A 75 10.05 -9.04 6.32
N LEU A 76 8.79 -8.73 6.67
CA LEU A 76 7.63 -8.97 5.81
C LEU A 76 7.71 -8.13 4.53
N ALA A 77 8.01 -6.84 4.65
CA ALA A 77 8.16 -5.95 3.51
C ALA A 77 9.28 -6.38 2.55
N GLN A 78 10.40 -6.89 3.08
CA GLN A 78 11.52 -7.41 2.29
C GLN A 78 11.19 -8.76 1.61
N SER A 79 10.41 -9.61 2.26
CA SER A 79 10.08 -10.95 1.76
C SER A 79 8.96 -10.93 0.72
N TYR A 80 8.03 -9.98 0.83
CA TYR A 80 6.84 -9.90 -0.02
C TYR A 80 6.89 -8.64 -0.87
N ALA A 81 6.19 -7.59 -0.44
CA ALA A 81 6.08 -6.35 -1.19
C ALA A 81 5.94 -5.16 -0.25
N ILE A 82 6.44 -4.01 -0.72
CA ILE A 82 6.19 -2.71 -0.13
C ILE A 82 5.70 -1.75 -1.21
N ALA A 83 4.73 -0.91 -0.85
CA ALA A 83 4.14 0.03 -1.78
C ALA A 83 5.02 1.27 -1.95
N GLY A 84 5.49 1.49 -3.18
CA GLY A 84 6.41 2.59 -3.50
C GLY A 84 7.72 2.52 -2.71
N LYS A 85 8.42 3.67 -2.66
CA LYS A 85 9.63 3.87 -1.86
C LYS A 85 9.48 5.16 -1.08
N CYS A 86 9.57 5.08 0.24
CA CYS A 86 9.46 6.24 1.12
C CYS A 86 10.82 6.68 1.65
N THR A 87 11.00 8.00 1.80
CA THR A 87 12.20 8.63 2.37
C THR A 87 11.93 9.30 3.71
N SER A 88 10.66 9.49 4.07
CA SER A 88 10.20 10.01 5.36
C SER A 88 8.81 9.45 5.68
N ASN A 89 8.24 9.81 6.85
CA ASN A 89 6.87 9.45 7.23
C ASN A 89 5.79 10.08 6.32
N SER A 90 6.16 11.08 5.52
CA SER A 90 5.22 11.89 4.73
C SER A 90 5.68 12.08 3.28
N SER A 91 6.65 11.28 2.81
CA SER A 91 7.15 11.37 1.44
C SER A 91 7.48 10.00 0.89
N CYS A 92 6.79 9.64 -0.19
CA CYS A 92 6.98 8.42 -0.94
C CYS A 92 6.93 8.68 -2.45
N THR A 93 7.54 7.79 -3.22
CA THR A 93 7.35 7.74 -4.68
C THR A 93 5.91 7.38 -5.03
N LEU A 94 5.55 7.54 -6.32
CA LEU A 94 4.26 7.14 -6.85
C LEU A 94 3.91 5.69 -6.43
N GLY A 95 2.69 5.50 -5.95
CA GLY A 95 2.18 4.22 -5.44
C GLY A 95 2.50 3.94 -3.96
N GLY A 96 3.31 4.77 -3.30
CA GLY A 96 3.49 4.72 -1.84
C GLY A 96 2.36 5.40 -1.09
N TYR A 97 2.19 5.03 0.18
CA TYR A 97 1.12 5.54 1.05
C TYR A 97 1.69 6.42 2.16
N THR A 98 1.03 7.57 2.38
CA THR A 98 1.27 8.47 3.50
C THR A 98 -0.06 8.83 4.15
N ALA A 99 -0.02 9.30 5.39
CA ALA A 99 -1.20 9.89 6.01
C ALA A 99 -1.70 11.08 5.16
N LEU A 100 -3.03 11.22 5.10
CA LEU A 100 -3.72 12.34 4.47
C LEU A 100 -3.87 13.51 5.45
N PHE A 101 -4.07 13.20 6.74
CA PHE A 101 -4.37 14.18 7.79
C PHE A 101 -3.69 13.82 9.11
N HIS A 102 -3.67 14.77 10.03
CA HIS A 102 -3.36 14.53 11.45
C HIS A 102 -4.42 15.28 12.28
N PRO A 103 -5.11 14.64 13.24
CA PRO A 103 -4.89 13.31 13.84
C PRO A 103 -5.27 12.10 12.96
N SER A 104 -5.22 10.88 13.52
CA SER A 104 -5.31 9.62 12.77
C SER A 104 -6.74 9.29 12.29
N GLU A 105 -7.77 9.70 13.02
CA GLU A 105 -9.17 9.36 12.72
C GLU A 105 -9.62 9.69 11.28
N PRO A 106 -9.37 10.90 10.72
CA PRO A 106 -9.70 11.20 9.33
C PRO A 106 -9.06 10.26 8.30
N ASN A 107 -7.92 9.64 8.62
CA ASN A 107 -7.25 8.69 7.73
C ASN A 107 -8.01 7.36 7.66
N TYR A 108 -8.56 6.88 8.77
CA TYR A 108 -9.38 5.67 8.80
C TYR A 108 -10.70 5.88 8.07
N VAL A 109 -11.33 7.05 8.26
CA VAL A 109 -12.52 7.45 7.50
C VAL A 109 -12.23 7.46 6.01
N ALA A 110 -11.12 8.06 5.57
CA ALA A 110 -10.75 8.10 4.16
C ALA A 110 -10.39 6.71 3.59
N LEU A 111 -9.73 5.85 4.38
CA LEU A 111 -9.35 4.50 3.98
C LEU A 111 -10.57 3.64 3.61
N VAL A 112 -11.64 3.73 4.41
CA VAL A 112 -12.85 2.91 4.22
C VAL A 112 -13.89 3.64 3.35
N GLY A 113 -13.99 4.96 3.51
CA GLY A 113 -15.02 5.81 2.94
C GLY A 113 -14.65 6.53 1.64
N ARG A 114 -13.42 6.40 1.12
CA ARG A 114 -12.86 7.09 -0.07
C ARG A 114 -12.51 8.57 0.11
N SER A 115 -12.96 9.20 1.18
CA SER A 115 -12.81 10.61 1.50
C SER A 115 -12.89 10.78 3.01
N ASN A 116 -12.33 11.86 3.56
CA ASN A 116 -12.54 12.23 4.96
C ASN A 116 -13.89 12.93 5.20
N PHE A 117 -14.66 13.24 4.15
CA PHE A 117 -15.97 13.90 4.23
C PHE A 117 -15.95 15.22 5.02
N GLY A 118 -14.81 15.94 5.01
CA GLY A 118 -14.65 17.19 5.75
C GLY A 118 -14.21 17.02 7.22
N ILE A 119 -14.04 15.78 7.70
CA ILE A 119 -13.53 15.50 9.05
C ILE A 119 -12.02 15.74 9.07
N THR A 120 -11.56 16.56 10.01
CA THR A 120 -10.16 16.97 10.13
C THR A 120 -9.59 16.78 11.54
N GLY A 121 -10.39 16.27 12.48
CA GLY A 121 -10.03 16.03 13.87
C GLY A 121 -10.51 14.66 14.36
N ASP A 122 -10.39 14.45 15.66
CA ASP A 122 -10.89 13.25 16.35
C ASP A 122 -12.28 13.49 16.94
N GLY A 123 -12.96 12.40 17.31
CA GLY A 123 -14.23 12.41 18.02
C GLY A 123 -15.46 12.45 17.12
N ASN A 124 -15.31 12.21 15.82
CA ASN A 124 -16.45 12.07 14.92
C ASN A 124 -17.22 10.79 15.27
N CYS A 125 -18.37 10.98 15.90
CA CYS A 125 -19.16 9.96 16.54
C CYS A 125 -20.53 9.79 15.87
N CYS A 126 -21.40 8.96 16.46
CA CYS A 126 -22.85 8.99 16.22
C CYS A 126 -23.31 8.67 14.79
N TYR A 127 -22.46 8.02 13.99
CA TYR A 127 -22.79 7.57 12.62
C TYR A 127 -23.20 8.72 11.68
N GLU A 128 -22.59 9.90 11.84
CA GLU A 128 -22.92 11.10 11.06
C GLU A 128 -22.55 11.00 9.57
N ILE A 129 -21.73 10.02 9.20
CA ILE A 129 -21.31 9.78 7.83
C ILE A 129 -22.26 8.77 7.16
N ASP A 130 -23.26 9.27 6.44
CA ASP A 130 -24.12 8.43 5.58
C ASP A 130 -23.68 8.51 4.12
N GLN A 131 -22.59 7.81 3.79
CA GLN A 131 -22.05 7.70 2.45
C GLN A 131 -21.65 6.25 2.14
N PRO A 132 -21.82 5.78 0.89
CA PRO A 132 -21.37 4.45 0.48
C PRO A 132 -19.87 4.27 0.73
N ASN A 133 -19.50 3.20 1.41
CA ASN A 133 -18.12 2.88 1.77
C ASN A 133 -17.72 1.47 1.32
N LEU A 134 -16.48 1.08 1.58
CA LEU A 134 -15.94 -0.24 1.23
C LEU A 134 -16.76 -1.38 1.83
N ILE A 135 -17.23 -1.23 3.07
CA ILE A 135 -17.99 -2.26 3.79
C ILE A 135 -19.37 -2.46 3.16
N ASP A 136 -20.08 -1.39 2.80
CA ASP A 136 -21.37 -1.49 2.11
C ASP A 136 -21.24 -2.36 0.83
N ARG A 137 -20.15 -2.15 0.06
CA ARG A 137 -19.87 -2.92 -1.17
C ARG A 137 -19.54 -4.38 -0.89
N LEU A 138 -18.81 -4.66 0.20
CA LEU A 138 -18.54 -6.05 0.60
C LEU A 138 -19.86 -6.77 0.92
N GLN A 139 -20.73 -6.13 1.70
CA GLN A 139 -22.01 -6.70 2.12
C GLN A 139 -22.98 -6.88 0.93
N GLU A 140 -23.05 -5.92 0.00
CA GLU A 140 -23.86 -6.01 -1.22
C GLU A 140 -23.50 -7.25 -2.07
N HIS A 141 -22.24 -7.68 -2.03
CA HIS A 141 -21.76 -8.88 -2.71
C HIS A 141 -21.72 -10.14 -1.84
N GLY A 142 -22.42 -10.13 -0.70
CA GLY A 142 -22.53 -11.28 0.21
C GLY A 142 -21.23 -11.65 0.92
N LEU A 143 -20.28 -10.70 1.04
CA LEU A 143 -19.03 -10.91 1.76
C LEU A 143 -19.18 -10.55 3.23
N MET A 144 -18.62 -11.39 4.09
CA MET A 144 -18.54 -11.15 5.51
C MET A 144 -17.33 -10.27 5.83
N TRP A 145 -17.46 -9.47 6.87
CA TRP A 145 -16.37 -8.66 7.40
C TRP A 145 -16.45 -8.63 8.92
N SER A 146 -15.33 -8.35 9.55
CA SER A 146 -15.24 -8.09 10.99
C SER A 146 -14.12 -7.09 11.21
N ALA A 147 -14.27 -6.27 12.25
CA ALA A 147 -13.24 -5.35 12.67
C ALA A 147 -12.97 -5.54 14.16
N TYR A 148 -11.72 -5.31 14.52
CA TYR A 148 -11.22 -5.40 15.88
C TYR A 148 -10.34 -4.16 16.08
N ALA A 149 -10.51 -3.47 17.20
CA ALA A 149 -9.70 -2.33 17.57
C ALA A 149 -9.33 -2.44 19.04
N GLU A 150 -8.05 -2.21 19.31
CA GLU A 150 -7.54 -2.15 20.68
C GLU A 150 -8.09 -0.90 21.39
N GLY A 151 -8.52 -1.05 22.65
CA GLY A 151 -8.96 0.08 23.48
C GLY A 151 -10.24 0.79 23.03
N ALA A 152 -10.91 0.32 21.98
CA ALA A 152 -12.08 0.99 21.39
C ALA A 152 -13.39 0.84 22.19
N THR A 153 -13.31 0.28 23.41
CA THR A 153 -14.43 0.15 24.35
C THR A 153 -14.65 1.40 25.21
N ASP A 154 -13.66 2.30 25.33
CA ASP A 154 -13.65 3.39 26.32
C ASP A 154 -13.93 4.79 25.75
N SER A 155 -14.41 4.90 24.51
CA SER A 155 -14.72 6.20 23.87
C SER A 155 -15.90 6.95 24.51
N GLY A 156 -16.64 6.31 25.44
CA GLY A 156 -17.75 6.87 26.21
C GLY A 156 -19.04 7.12 25.42
N ILE A 157 -18.95 7.64 24.20
CA ILE A 157 -20.10 8.09 23.38
C ILE A 157 -20.23 7.29 22.08
N CYS A 158 -19.15 6.62 21.62
CA CYS A 158 -19.06 5.98 20.30
C CYS A 158 -18.71 4.49 20.41
N SER A 159 -19.71 3.61 20.43
CA SER A 159 -19.42 2.18 20.36
C SER A 159 -18.68 1.83 19.06
N PHE A 160 -17.53 1.16 19.17
CA PHE A 160 -16.80 0.61 18.01
C PHE A 160 -17.66 -0.35 17.18
N MET A 161 -18.66 -0.97 17.80
CA MET A 161 -19.68 -1.74 17.11
C MET A 161 -20.86 -0.82 16.79
N PRO A 162 -20.96 -0.29 15.55
CA PRO A 162 -22.13 0.46 15.14
C PRO A 162 -23.37 -0.43 15.18
N LEU A 163 -24.53 0.16 15.51
CA LEU A 163 -25.80 -0.50 15.21
C LEU A 163 -25.86 -0.76 13.70
N ALA A 164 -26.41 -1.92 13.31
CA ALA A 164 -26.57 -2.25 11.90
C ALA A 164 -27.22 -1.08 11.15
N LYS A 165 -26.66 -0.69 10.00
CA LYS A 165 -27.21 0.39 9.16
C LYS A 165 -28.68 0.08 8.94
N ARG A 166 -29.57 1.00 9.35
CA ARG A 166 -31.01 0.80 9.23
C ARG A 166 -31.32 0.69 7.74
N THR A 167 -31.51 -0.53 7.24
CA THR A 167 -32.00 -0.76 5.89
C THR A 167 -33.42 -0.21 5.86
N THR A 168 -33.59 0.99 5.33
CA THR A 168 -34.89 1.43 4.85
C THR A 168 -35.23 0.52 3.68
N SER A 169 -35.98 -0.54 3.94
CA SER A 169 -36.70 -1.27 2.91
C SER A 169 -37.68 -0.29 2.28
N GLY A 170 -37.24 0.39 1.23
CA GLY A 170 -38.09 1.23 0.40
C GLY A 170 -38.86 0.35 -0.58
N SER A 171 -40.19 0.32 -0.37
CA SER A 171 -41.30 0.04 -1.30
C SER A 171 -41.25 -1.23 -2.14
#